data_AF-A0A939YYH5-F1
#
_entry.id   AF-A0A939YYH5-F1
#
_cell.length_a   1.000
_cell.length_b   1.000
_cell.length_c   1.000
_cell.angle_alpha   90.00
_cell.angle_beta   90.00
_cell.angle_gamma   90.00
#
_symmetry.space_group_name_H-M   'P 1'
#
loop_
_entity.id
_entity.type
_entity.pdbx_description
1 polymer ?
#
loop_
_entity_poly.entity_id
_entity_poly.type
_entity_poly.pdbx_seq_one_letter_code
_entity_poly.pdbx_strand_id
1 'polypeptide(L)'
;MDRRIMLNEDDSHFYYTRNAFESLCEEDIRAFIRQYADTQVGDFMLTCAGRIADYPSDVREDYLDKYDQKIENGRPVDYTRHPVPRCVHRVFRELGLDFYAICIDELRRAGIRPWLSVRMNDCHDNDAPTSFLHPNFFHDHPEFRRVRHHEPMGYFDRCFDYAVPDVRRMMLDTIEEITRRYDPDGVELDWMREIYCFRIGHEYEGIEIINQFTRDARAILDRAEKRWGHPIQLAARTMRDPQAALDSGFDAVQWAREGLIDTLIPTPRWQTTDSDIPVEMWKRLLAGTDVRLAAGIEILQQASAGNS
;
A
#
# COMPACT_ATOMS: atom_id res chain seq x y z
N MET A 1 2.31 -18.11 22.31
CA MET A 1 3.40 -17.14 22.08
C MET A 1 2.78 -15.75 22.02
N ASP A 2 3.45 -14.72 22.52
CA ASP A 2 2.94 -13.34 22.46
C ASP A 2 3.22 -12.75 21.07
N ARG A 3 2.17 -12.61 20.26
CA ARG A 3 2.23 -12.13 18.86
C ARG A 3 2.15 -10.60 18.85
N ARG A 4 3.26 -9.94 18.53
CA ARG A 4 3.42 -8.48 18.64
C ARG A 4 3.95 -7.80 17.37
N ILE A 5 4.26 -8.57 16.33
CA ILE A 5 4.86 -8.05 15.10
C ILE A 5 3.80 -7.99 14.00
N MET A 6 3.71 -6.83 13.35
CA MET A 6 3.06 -6.67 12.06
C MET A 6 4.14 -6.74 10.99
N LEU A 7 4.05 -7.68 10.04
CA LEU A 7 5.03 -7.82 8.95
C LEU A 7 4.38 -7.44 7.63
N ASN A 8 5.05 -6.62 6.83
CA ASN A 8 4.59 -6.25 5.49
C ASN A 8 5.36 -7.05 4.43
N GLU A 9 4.61 -7.69 3.54
CA GLU A 9 5.09 -8.22 2.26
C GLU A 9 4.74 -7.21 1.17
N ASP A 10 5.74 -6.84 0.38
CA ASP A 10 5.58 -5.86 -0.69
C ASP A 10 4.90 -6.45 -1.94
N ASP A 11 4.46 -5.58 -2.84
CA ASP A 11 3.67 -5.89 -4.05
C ASP A 11 4.46 -6.58 -5.18
N SER A 12 5.76 -6.84 -4.99
CA SER A 12 6.66 -7.27 -6.05
C SER A 12 7.63 -8.38 -5.64
N HIS A 13 7.98 -8.49 -4.36
CA HIS A 13 9.05 -9.32 -3.84
C HIS A 13 8.81 -10.80 -4.13
N PHE A 14 7.63 -11.34 -3.80
CA PHE A 14 7.29 -12.73 -4.13
C PHE A 14 7.46 -13.01 -5.62
N TYR A 15 6.84 -12.19 -6.48
CA TYR A 15 6.88 -12.38 -7.93
C TYR A 15 8.29 -12.26 -8.51
N TYR A 16 9.06 -11.26 -8.06
CA TYR A 16 10.44 -11.05 -8.50
C TYR A 16 11.33 -12.24 -8.14
N THR A 17 11.23 -12.72 -6.90
CA THR A 17 12.08 -13.82 -6.40
C THR A 17 11.67 -15.17 -6.97
N ARG A 18 10.36 -15.44 -7.15
CA ARG A 18 9.86 -16.73 -7.64
C ARG A 18 9.86 -16.84 -9.16
N ASN A 19 10.07 -15.74 -9.89
CA ASN A 19 10.34 -15.79 -11.32
C ASN A 19 11.55 -16.68 -11.68
N ALA A 20 12.53 -16.79 -10.77
CA ALA A 20 13.72 -17.61 -10.97
C ALA A 20 13.46 -19.13 -10.84
N PHE A 21 12.31 -19.55 -10.33
CA PHE A 21 12.04 -20.98 -10.09
C PHE A 21 11.70 -21.69 -11.41
N GLU A 22 12.28 -22.87 -11.63
CA GLU A 22 11.98 -23.68 -12.82
C GLU A 22 10.51 -24.12 -12.85
N SER A 23 9.98 -24.60 -11.73
CA SER A 23 8.56 -24.88 -11.50
C SER A 23 8.01 -24.03 -10.36
N LEU A 24 6.74 -23.64 -10.44
CA LEU A 24 6.02 -22.95 -9.38
C LEU A 24 4.65 -23.62 -9.22
N CYS A 25 4.21 -23.81 -7.99
CA CYS A 25 2.90 -24.37 -7.66
C CYS A 25 2.31 -23.71 -6.41
N GLU A 26 1.08 -24.10 -6.04
CA GLU A 26 0.40 -23.59 -4.84
C GLU A 26 1.23 -23.81 -3.56
N GLU A 27 1.93 -24.94 -3.45
CA GLU A 27 2.73 -25.25 -2.26
C GLU A 27 3.90 -24.27 -2.07
N ASP A 28 4.45 -23.69 -3.15
CA ASP A 28 5.50 -22.67 -3.03
C ASP A 28 4.96 -21.36 -2.43
N ILE A 29 3.71 -21.01 -2.75
CA ILE A 29 2.99 -19.86 -2.16
C ILE A 29 2.69 -20.14 -0.69
N ARG A 30 2.21 -21.35 -0.37
CA ARG A 30 1.93 -21.74 1.02
C ARG A 30 3.21 -21.80 1.86
N ALA A 31 4.28 -22.40 1.35
CA ALA A 31 5.56 -22.47 2.03
C ALA A 31 6.15 -21.07 2.29
N PHE A 32 5.91 -20.13 1.38
CA PHE A 32 6.28 -18.73 1.57
C PHE A 32 5.59 -18.09 2.79
N ILE A 33 4.33 -18.42 3.08
CA ILE A 33 3.66 -17.96 4.30
C ILE A 33 4.07 -18.80 5.53
N ARG A 34 4.20 -20.11 5.37
CA ARG A 34 4.42 -21.05 6.47
C ARG A 34 5.73 -20.79 7.22
N GLN A 35 6.73 -20.16 6.59
CA GLN A 35 7.97 -19.77 7.27
C GLN A 35 7.75 -18.81 8.47
N TYR A 36 6.62 -18.11 8.51
CA TYR A 36 6.26 -17.20 9.62
C TYR A 36 5.42 -17.88 10.71
N ALA A 37 5.05 -19.15 10.53
CA ALA A 37 4.39 -19.94 11.55
C ALA A 37 5.28 -20.06 12.79
N ASP A 38 4.66 -20.09 13.98
CA ASP A 38 5.34 -20.20 15.27
C ASP A 38 6.36 -19.09 15.59
N THR A 39 6.23 -17.93 14.93
CA THR A 39 6.99 -16.71 15.25
C THR A 39 6.15 -15.73 16.09
N GLN A 40 6.70 -14.54 16.37
CA GLN A 40 5.97 -13.44 17.01
C GLN A 40 5.10 -12.62 16.04
N VAL A 41 5.02 -13.01 14.76
CA VAL A 41 4.16 -12.35 13.77
C VAL A 41 2.69 -12.62 14.08
N GLY A 42 1.94 -11.54 14.33
CA GLY A 42 0.52 -11.56 14.66
C GLY A 42 -0.37 -11.12 13.53
N ASP A 43 0.07 -10.08 12.81
CA ASP A 43 -0.61 -9.52 11.65
C ASP A 43 0.36 -9.57 10.47
N PHE A 44 -0.12 -9.99 9.30
CA PHE A 44 0.68 -10.06 8.09
C PHE A 44 0.00 -9.25 6.98
N MET A 45 0.65 -8.18 6.55
CA MET A 45 0.15 -7.23 5.56
C MET A 45 0.64 -7.62 4.18
N LEU A 46 -0.28 -8.12 3.36
CA LEU A 46 -0.05 -8.40 1.96
C LEU A 46 -0.34 -7.12 1.17
N THR A 47 0.70 -6.43 0.70
CA THR A 47 0.52 -5.27 -0.17
C THR A 47 -0.05 -5.77 -1.50
N CYS A 48 -1.23 -5.28 -1.88
CA CYS A 48 -1.99 -5.81 -3.02
C CYS A 48 -2.28 -4.77 -4.11
N ALA A 49 -1.88 -3.53 -3.88
CA ALA A 49 -1.98 -2.48 -4.89
C ALA A 49 -1.04 -1.33 -4.54
N GLY A 50 -0.48 -0.72 -5.58
CA GLY A 50 0.13 0.59 -5.49
C GLY A 50 -0.36 1.50 -6.59
N ARG A 51 0.53 1.88 -7.51
CA ARG A 51 0.11 2.60 -8.73
C ARG A 51 -0.53 1.68 -9.77
N ILE A 52 -0.24 0.38 -9.69
CA ILE A 52 -0.92 -0.67 -10.45
C ILE A 52 -1.31 -1.81 -9.50
N ALA A 53 -2.33 -2.59 -9.84
CA ALA A 53 -2.70 -3.78 -9.06
C ALA A 53 -1.77 -4.95 -9.40
N ASP A 54 -1.50 -5.80 -8.42
CA ASP A 54 -0.68 -7.01 -8.58
C ASP A 54 -1.52 -8.31 -8.63
N TYR A 55 -2.84 -8.16 -8.55
CA TYR A 55 -3.85 -9.19 -8.80
C TYR A 55 -4.69 -8.81 -10.04
N PRO A 56 -5.40 -9.79 -10.66
CA PRO A 56 -6.30 -9.53 -11.79
C PRO A 56 -7.50 -8.67 -11.37
N SER A 57 -7.43 -7.35 -11.60
CA SER A 57 -8.39 -6.37 -11.08
C SER A 57 -9.51 -6.06 -12.10
N ASP A 58 -10.72 -5.84 -11.60
CA ASP A 58 -11.88 -5.40 -12.40
C ASP A 58 -11.96 -3.86 -12.51
N VAL A 59 -11.26 -3.11 -11.65
CA VAL A 59 -11.46 -1.66 -11.48
C VAL A 59 -10.26 -0.80 -11.87
N ARG A 60 -9.10 -1.41 -12.10
CA ARG A 60 -7.85 -0.73 -12.47
C ARG A 60 -6.93 -1.65 -13.25
N GLU A 61 -5.98 -1.06 -13.98
CA GLU A 61 -4.94 -1.83 -14.63
C GLU A 61 -4.11 -2.63 -13.63
N ASP A 62 -3.67 -3.81 -14.07
CA ASP A 62 -2.86 -4.74 -13.30
C ASP A 62 -1.60 -5.21 -14.06
N TYR A 63 -0.76 -6.00 -13.38
CA TYR A 63 0.45 -6.55 -13.99
C TYR A 63 0.21 -7.51 -15.18
N LEU A 64 -0.97 -8.13 -15.32
CA LEU A 64 -1.34 -8.92 -16.49
C LEU A 64 -1.64 -8.03 -17.70
N ASP A 65 -2.33 -6.91 -17.50
CA ASP A 65 -2.51 -5.91 -18.56
C ASP A 65 -1.15 -5.43 -19.08
N LYS A 66 -0.23 -5.15 -18.15
CA LYS A 66 1.15 -4.79 -18.50
C LYS A 66 1.90 -5.91 -19.21
N TYR A 67 1.75 -7.16 -18.79
CA TYR A 67 2.37 -8.28 -19.49
C TYR A 67 1.97 -8.33 -20.98
N ASP A 68 0.70 -8.04 -21.29
CA ASP A 68 0.20 -8.06 -22.66
C ASP A 68 0.50 -6.77 -23.45
N GLN A 69 0.75 -5.66 -22.77
CA GLN A 69 0.99 -4.35 -23.37
C GLN A 69 2.20 -4.33 -24.33
N LYS A 70 2.04 -3.62 -25.44
CA LYS A 70 3.05 -3.48 -26.50
C LYS A 70 3.51 -2.04 -26.76
N ILE A 71 2.75 -1.05 -26.28
CA ILE A 71 3.09 0.37 -26.42
C ILE A 71 2.82 1.04 -25.07
N GLU A 72 3.81 1.69 -24.49
CA GLU A 72 3.70 2.52 -23.27
C GLU A 72 4.14 3.94 -23.64
N ASN A 73 3.30 4.94 -23.34
CA ASN A 73 3.61 6.35 -23.62
C ASN A 73 4.13 6.60 -25.06
N GLY A 74 3.49 5.97 -26.05
CA GLY A 74 3.85 6.07 -27.46
C GLY A 74 5.11 5.34 -27.90
N ARG A 75 5.73 4.52 -27.04
CA ARG A 75 6.96 3.78 -27.33
C ARG A 75 6.75 2.26 -27.26
N PRO A 76 7.35 1.47 -28.16
CA PRO A 76 7.28 0.02 -28.08
C PRO A 76 7.86 -0.54 -26.79
N VAL A 77 7.19 -1.51 -26.19
CA VAL A 77 7.60 -2.18 -24.95
C VAL A 77 7.42 -3.69 -25.04
N ASP A 78 8.20 -4.43 -24.24
CA ASP A 78 8.06 -5.88 -24.04
C ASP A 78 8.25 -6.22 -22.56
N TYR A 79 7.16 -6.23 -21.80
CA TYR A 79 7.17 -6.59 -20.38
C TYR A 79 7.09 -8.10 -20.12
N THR A 80 6.98 -8.92 -21.17
CA THR A 80 6.91 -10.39 -21.03
C THR A 80 8.20 -10.99 -20.46
N ARG A 81 9.30 -10.25 -20.58
CA ARG A 81 10.62 -10.62 -20.05
C ARG A 81 10.90 -10.04 -18.67
N HIS A 82 10.09 -9.09 -18.20
CA HIS A 82 10.29 -8.48 -16.89
C HIS A 82 9.91 -9.48 -15.79
N PRO A 83 10.75 -9.70 -14.75
CA PRO A 83 10.52 -10.74 -13.76
C PRO A 83 9.14 -10.69 -13.09
N VAL A 84 8.67 -9.48 -12.76
CA VAL A 84 7.41 -9.29 -12.03
C VAL A 84 6.17 -9.61 -12.89
N PRO A 85 5.84 -8.88 -13.98
CA PRO A 85 4.69 -9.22 -14.84
C PRO A 85 4.73 -10.66 -15.37
N ARG A 86 5.93 -11.19 -15.67
CA ARG A 86 6.09 -12.58 -16.11
C ARG A 86 5.68 -13.58 -15.04
N CYS A 87 6.09 -13.37 -13.78
CA CYS A 87 5.71 -14.26 -12.70
C CYS A 87 4.22 -14.14 -12.36
N VAL A 88 3.66 -12.93 -12.39
CA VAL A 88 2.21 -12.71 -12.21
C VAL A 88 1.41 -13.44 -13.29
N HIS A 89 1.82 -13.33 -14.57
CA HIS A 89 1.25 -14.10 -15.67
C HIS A 89 1.27 -15.60 -15.41
N ARG A 90 2.42 -16.12 -14.98
CA ARG A 90 2.56 -17.53 -14.62
C ARG A 90 1.61 -17.93 -13.48
N VAL A 91 1.57 -17.18 -12.40
CA VAL A 91 0.76 -17.48 -11.21
C VAL A 91 -0.73 -17.46 -11.53
N PHE A 92 -1.25 -16.35 -12.06
CA PHE A 92 -2.69 -16.17 -12.23
C PHE A 92 -3.23 -16.76 -13.53
N ARG A 93 -2.51 -16.63 -14.66
CA ARG A 93 -3.01 -17.01 -15.99
C ARG A 93 -2.63 -18.43 -16.38
N GLU A 94 -1.38 -18.85 -16.17
CA GLU A 94 -0.93 -20.19 -16.56
C GLU A 94 -1.33 -21.26 -15.54
N LEU A 95 -1.17 -20.97 -14.25
CA LEU A 95 -1.44 -21.92 -13.16
C LEU A 95 -2.84 -21.77 -12.55
N GLY A 96 -3.52 -20.64 -12.77
CA GLY A 96 -4.85 -20.39 -12.21
C GLY A 96 -4.86 -20.24 -10.68
N LEU A 97 -3.75 -19.79 -10.09
CA LEU A 97 -3.58 -19.66 -8.65
C LEU A 97 -3.88 -18.23 -8.21
N ASP A 98 -4.83 -18.05 -7.29
CA ASP A 98 -5.08 -16.75 -6.66
C ASP A 98 -4.14 -16.57 -5.45
N PHE A 99 -3.04 -15.85 -5.68
CA PHE A 99 -1.97 -15.65 -4.69
C PHE A 99 -2.51 -15.18 -3.33
N TYR A 100 -3.34 -14.14 -3.32
CA TYR A 100 -3.89 -13.55 -2.10
C TYR A 100 -4.81 -14.52 -1.38
N ALA A 101 -5.70 -15.21 -2.09
CA ALA A 101 -6.59 -16.19 -1.47
C ALA A 101 -5.81 -17.33 -0.81
N ILE A 102 -4.75 -17.83 -1.46
CA ILE A 102 -3.88 -18.88 -0.92
C ILE A 102 -3.12 -18.37 0.30
N CYS A 103 -2.54 -17.16 0.23
CA CYS A 103 -1.83 -16.56 1.36
C CYS A 103 -2.74 -16.33 2.56
N ILE A 104 -3.96 -15.82 2.35
CA ILE A 104 -4.96 -15.58 3.40
C ILE A 104 -5.34 -16.90 4.09
N ASP A 105 -5.64 -17.95 3.33
CA ASP A 105 -5.95 -19.28 3.87
C ASP A 105 -4.77 -19.83 4.70
N GLU A 106 -3.54 -19.77 4.18
CA GLU A 106 -2.37 -20.27 4.91
C GLU A 106 -2.05 -19.44 6.17
N LEU A 107 -2.24 -18.11 6.12
CA LEU A 107 -2.08 -17.22 7.28
C LEU A 107 -3.07 -17.62 8.38
N ARG A 108 -4.35 -17.82 8.04
CA ARG A 108 -5.38 -18.29 8.99
C ARG A 108 -5.02 -19.64 9.60
N ARG A 109 -4.52 -20.60 8.80
CA ARG A 109 -4.03 -21.91 9.30
C ARG A 109 -2.85 -21.77 10.26
N ALA A 110 -1.97 -20.80 10.03
CA ALA A 110 -0.85 -20.47 10.91
C ALA A 110 -1.27 -19.63 12.12
N GLY A 111 -2.55 -19.29 12.27
CA GLY A 111 -3.07 -18.41 13.33
C GLY A 111 -2.56 -16.97 13.24
N ILE A 112 -2.10 -16.54 12.06
CA ILE A 112 -1.68 -15.16 11.76
C ILE A 112 -2.87 -14.45 11.11
N ARG A 113 -3.12 -13.21 11.52
CA ARG A 113 -4.21 -12.39 10.97
C ARG A 113 -3.81 -11.87 9.59
N PRO A 114 -4.56 -12.18 8.51
CA PRO A 114 -4.30 -11.63 7.19
C PRO A 114 -4.77 -10.19 7.08
N TRP A 115 -3.88 -9.30 6.63
CA TRP A 115 -4.18 -7.92 6.29
C TRP A 115 -3.88 -7.66 4.82
N LEU A 116 -4.61 -6.72 4.23
CA LEU A 116 -4.30 -6.19 2.90
C LEU A 116 -3.75 -4.77 3.06
N SER A 117 -2.67 -4.44 2.35
CA SER A 117 -2.10 -3.11 2.34
C SER A 117 -2.20 -2.49 0.95
N VAL A 118 -2.51 -1.19 0.90
CA VAL A 118 -2.59 -0.42 -0.34
C VAL A 118 -1.61 0.74 -0.25
N ARG A 119 -0.64 0.79 -1.17
CA ARG A 119 0.26 1.95 -1.33
C ARG A 119 -0.54 3.09 -1.94
N MET A 120 -0.73 4.15 -1.16
CA MET A 120 -1.73 5.15 -1.51
C MET A 120 -1.32 6.05 -2.67
N ASN A 121 -0.03 6.16 -2.98
CA ASN A 121 0.48 7.05 -4.02
C ASN A 121 1.86 6.63 -4.54
N ASP A 122 2.07 5.32 -4.75
CA ASP A 122 3.38 4.80 -5.16
C ASP A 122 3.87 5.54 -6.42
N CYS A 123 5.17 5.83 -6.44
CA CYS A 123 5.76 6.66 -7.47
C CYS A 123 7.09 6.14 -8.01
N HIS A 124 7.34 4.84 -7.87
CA HIS A 124 8.48 4.19 -8.49
C HIS A 124 8.51 4.42 -10.00
N ASP A 125 9.73 4.62 -10.51
CA ASP A 125 10.01 4.91 -11.91
C ASP A 125 9.28 6.13 -12.51
N ASN A 126 8.86 7.09 -11.69
CA ASN A 126 8.09 8.27 -12.11
C ASN A 126 8.64 9.00 -13.36
N ASP A 127 9.95 9.03 -13.53
CA ASP A 127 10.63 9.69 -14.65
C ASP A 127 10.96 8.75 -15.81
N ALA A 128 10.73 7.44 -15.65
CA ALA A 128 10.87 6.47 -16.70
C ALA A 128 9.69 6.61 -17.69
N PRO A 129 9.96 6.83 -18.98
CA PRO A 129 8.91 7.04 -19.96
C PRO A 129 8.09 5.79 -20.25
N THR A 130 8.58 4.60 -19.87
CA THR A 130 8.00 3.30 -20.22
C THR A 130 8.11 2.28 -19.09
N SER A 131 7.82 2.67 -17.84
CA SER A 131 7.78 1.70 -16.73
C SER A 131 6.47 0.90 -16.76
N PHE A 132 6.55 -0.39 -16.45
CA PHE A 132 5.36 -1.22 -16.27
C PHE A 132 4.54 -0.80 -15.04
N LEU A 133 5.12 -0.01 -14.12
CA LEU A 133 4.43 0.48 -12.93
C LEU A 133 3.46 1.63 -13.22
N HIS A 134 3.42 2.14 -14.46
CA HIS A 134 2.59 3.28 -14.83
C HIS A 134 1.31 2.83 -15.53
N PRO A 135 0.12 2.88 -14.91
CA PRO A 135 -1.13 2.67 -15.63
C PRO A 135 -1.32 3.76 -16.69
N ASN A 136 -2.09 3.49 -17.74
CA ASN A 136 -2.49 4.49 -18.73
C ASN A 136 -3.11 5.72 -18.05
N PHE A 137 -3.88 5.53 -16.97
CA PHE A 137 -4.40 6.62 -16.14
C PHE A 137 -3.33 7.65 -15.71
N PHE A 138 -2.09 7.20 -15.43
CA PHE A 138 -0.97 8.07 -15.09
C PHE A 138 -0.46 8.90 -16.28
N HIS A 139 -0.48 8.33 -17.49
CA HIS A 139 -0.01 8.97 -18.72
C HIS A 139 -1.07 9.88 -19.34
N ASP A 140 -2.33 9.44 -19.33
CA ASP A 140 -3.48 10.12 -19.93
C ASP A 140 -3.92 11.34 -19.13
N HIS A 141 -3.65 11.36 -17.81
CA HIS A 141 -4.04 12.45 -16.91
C HIS A 141 -2.85 13.11 -16.21
N PRO A 142 -1.93 13.79 -16.95
CA PRO A 142 -0.87 14.56 -16.32
C PRO A 142 -1.41 15.68 -15.41
N GLU A 143 -2.62 16.17 -15.67
CA GLU A 143 -3.35 17.11 -14.83
C GLU A 143 -3.81 16.53 -13.48
N PHE A 144 -3.59 15.25 -13.20
CA PHE A 144 -3.84 14.66 -11.88
C PHE A 144 -2.62 14.64 -10.98
N ARG A 145 -1.46 15.08 -11.47
CA ARG A 145 -0.21 15.12 -10.70
C ARG A 145 -0.16 16.32 -9.76
N ARG A 146 0.64 16.22 -8.69
CA ARG A 146 0.76 17.29 -7.68
C ARG A 146 1.50 18.54 -8.16
N VAL A 147 2.42 18.41 -9.11
CA VAL A 147 3.10 19.55 -9.73
C VAL A 147 2.63 19.73 -11.17
N ARG A 148 2.03 20.89 -11.46
CA ARG A 148 1.47 21.26 -12.78
C ARG A 148 1.93 22.62 -13.28
N HIS A 149 2.57 23.41 -12.43
CA HIS A 149 2.90 24.82 -12.69
C HIS A 149 4.33 25.03 -13.19
N HIS A 150 5.14 23.97 -13.19
CA HIS A 150 6.46 23.91 -13.81
C HIS A 150 6.73 22.47 -14.29
N GLU A 151 7.78 22.31 -15.10
CA GLU A 151 8.30 20.99 -15.46
C GLU A 151 8.71 20.21 -14.21
N PRO A 152 8.33 18.94 -14.05
CA PRO A 152 8.74 18.11 -12.91
C PRO A 152 10.27 18.09 -12.76
N MET A 153 10.76 18.48 -11.58
CA MET A 153 12.18 18.49 -11.24
C MET A 153 12.55 17.42 -10.22
N GLY A 154 11.59 16.98 -9.42
CA GLY A 154 11.77 15.99 -8.36
C GLY A 154 11.04 14.68 -8.63
N TYR A 155 11.59 13.60 -8.07
CA TYR A 155 11.00 12.26 -8.09
C TYR A 155 9.53 12.23 -7.60
N PHE A 156 9.12 13.13 -6.71
CA PHE A 156 7.76 13.22 -6.16
C PHE A 156 6.80 14.10 -6.94
N ASP A 157 7.28 14.89 -7.89
CA ASP A 157 6.46 15.91 -8.55
C ASP A 157 5.30 15.30 -9.36
N ARG A 158 5.48 14.05 -9.78
CA ARG A 158 4.48 13.28 -10.53
C ARG A 158 3.60 12.38 -9.64
N CYS A 159 3.72 12.41 -8.32
CA CYS A 159 2.72 11.79 -7.43
C CYS A 159 1.32 12.35 -7.73
N PHE A 160 0.28 11.55 -7.52
CA PHE A 160 -1.10 12.00 -7.72
C PHE A 160 -1.51 13.02 -6.67
N ASP A 161 -2.36 13.96 -7.08
CA ASP A 161 -2.99 14.97 -6.25
C ASP A 161 -4.35 14.49 -5.76
N TYR A 162 -4.44 14.16 -4.49
CA TYR A 162 -5.66 13.75 -3.81
C TYR A 162 -6.71 14.85 -3.73
N ALA A 163 -6.42 16.11 -4.08
CA ALA A 163 -7.48 17.10 -4.29
C ALA A 163 -8.38 16.74 -5.48
N VAL A 164 -7.87 15.94 -6.43
CA VAL A 164 -8.63 15.46 -7.59
C VAL A 164 -9.58 14.33 -7.18
N PRO A 165 -10.90 14.46 -7.39
CA PRO A 165 -11.87 13.42 -7.02
C PRO A 165 -11.62 12.06 -7.68
N ASP A 166 -11.17 12.05 -8.94
CA ASP A 166 -10.93 10.81 -9.67
C ASP A 166 -9.76 10.00 -9.09
N VAL A 167 -8.72 10.66 -8.56
CA VAL A 167 -7.61 10.00 -7.84
C VAL A 167 -8.14 9.31 -6.59
N ARG A 168 -8.98 10.00 -5.80
CA ARG A 168 -9.59 9.42 -4.59
C ARG A 168 -10.52 8.26 -4.93
N ARG A 169 -11.34 8.40 -5.98
CA ARG A 169 -12.27 7.36 -6.42
C ARG A 169 -11.52 6.10 -6.83
N MET A 170 -10.47 6.21 -7.63
CA MET A 170 -9.62 5.06 -8.02
C MET A 170 -9.13 4.26 -6.81
N MET A 171 -8.71 4.96 -5.75
CA MET A 171 -8.18 4.32 -4.55
C MET A 171 -9.28 3.71 -3.67
N LEU A 172 -10.43 4.38 -3.53
CA LEU A 172 -11.60 3.84 -2.83
C LEU A 172 -12.19 2.62 -3.57
N ASP A 173 -12.27 2.66 -4.90
CA ASP A 173 -12.72 1.54 -5.72
C ASP A 173 -11.78 0.33 -5.56
N THR A 174 -10.46 0.57 -5.46
CA THR A 174 -9.48 -0.47 -5.14
C THR A 174 -9.77 -1.09 -3.76
N ILE A 175 -9.97 -0.26 -2.72
CA ILE A 175 -10.27 -0.75 -1.35
C ILE A 175 -11.59 -1.55 -1.32
N GLU A 176 -12.61 -1.10 -2.04
CA GLU A 176 -13.88 -1.82 -2.15
C GLU A 176 -13.73 -3.14 -2.89
N GLU A 177 -12.93 -3.17 -3.97
CA GLU A 177 -12.65 -4.41 -4.69
C GLU A 177 -11.94 -5.45 -3.83
N ILE A 178 -10.83 -5.07 -3.19
CA ILE A 178 -10.01 -6.03 -2.45
C ILE A 178 -10.79 -6.61 -1.25
N THR A 179 -11.61 -5.79 -0.57
CA THR A 179 -12.43 -6.26 0.56
C THR A 179 -13.68 -7.02 0.12
N ARG A 180 -14.11 -6.87 -1.14
CA ARG A 180 -15.14 -7.70 -1.76
C ARG A 180 -14.57 -9.07 -2.18
N ARG A 181 -13.35 -9.10 -2.70
CA ARG A 181 -12.71 -10.27 -3.30
C ARG A 181 -12.05 -11.17 -2.26
N TYR A 182 -11.44 -10.57 -1.26
CA TYR A 182 -10.67 -11.23 -0.23
C TYR A 182 -11.31 -10.99 1.14
N ASP A 183 -11.06 -11.93 2.06
CA ASP A 183 -11.58 -11.93 3.43
C ASP A 183 -10.47 -11.56 4.43
N PRO A 184 -10.10 -10.25 4.56
CA PRO A 184 -9.04 -9.82 5.45
C PRO A 184 -9.54 -9.55 6.87
N ASP A 185 -8.67 -9.72 7.86
CA ASP A 185 -8.91 -9.23 9.23
C ASP A 185 -8.64 -7.72 9.37
N GLY A 186 -8.00 -7.10 8.37
CA GLY A 186 -7.83 -5.65 8.30
C GLY A 186 -7.25 -5.14 6.98
N VAL A 187 -7.39 -3.84 6.75
CA VAL A 187 -6.82 -3.12 5.61
C VAL A 187 -5.89 -2.02 6.13
N GLU A 188 -4.75 -1.81 5.48
CA GLU A 188 -3.83 -0.70 5.74
C GLU A 188 -3.86 0.31 4.60
N LEU A 189 -4.04 1.59 4.94
CA LEU A 189 -3.77 2.74 4.07
C LEU A 189 -2.29 3.12 4.23
N ASP A 190 -1.45 2.71 3.28
CA ASP A 190 -0.03 3.06 3.29
C ASP A 190 0.24 4.41 2.64
N TRP A 191 0.03 5.49 3.41
CA TRP A 191 0.35 6.85 3.00
C TRP A 191 1.86 7.11 2.90
N MET A 192 2.69 6.20 3.39
CA MET A 192 4.15 6.32 3.30
C MET A 192 4.68 5.84 1.94
N ARG A 193 3.80 5.44 1.02
CA ARG A 193 4.09 5.11 -0.38
C ARG A 193 3.08 5.78 -1.32
N GLU A 194 3.10 7.08 -1.54
CA GLU A 194 4.03 8.09 -1.02
C GLU A 194 3.31 9.26 -0.34
N ILE A 195 4.02 9.90 0.59
CA ILE A 195 3.53 10.91 1.54
C ILE A 195 2.95 12.15 0.82
N TYR A 196 3.46 12.47 -0.36
CA TYR A 196 3.13 13.70 -1.08
C TYR A 196 1.82 13.58 -1.86
N CYS A 197 0.71 13.84 -1.18
CA CYS A 197 -0.64 13.66 -1.73
C CYS A 197 -1.27 14.95 -2.29
N PHE A 198 -0.70 16.13 -2.08
CA PHE A 198 -1.31 17.40 -2.51
C PHE A 198 -0.34 18.27 -3.27
N ARG A 199 -0.86 19.24 -4.03
CA ARG A 199 -0.05 20.33 -4.61
C ARG A 199 0.74 21.05 -3.50
N ILE A 200 1.95 21.49 -3.83
CA ILE A 200 2.83 22.17 -2.88
C ILE A 200 2.11 23.38 -2.27
N GLY A 201 2.01 23.43 -0.95
CA GLY A 201 1.35 24.50 -0.19
C GLY A 201 -0.16 24.32 0.03
N HIS A 202 -0.75 23.22 -0.46
CA HIS A 202 -2.17 22.90 -0.29
C HIS A 202 -2.42 21.77 0.73
N GLU A 203 -1.39 21.33 1.46
CA GLU A 203 -1.47 20.20 2.38
C GLU A 203 -2.48 20.45 3.51
N TYR A 204 -2.56 21.69 4.03
CA TYR A 204 -3.55 22.07 5.06
C TYR A 204 -4.99 22.00 4.55
N GLU A 205 -5.26 22.44 3.31
CA GLU A 205 -6.59 22.28 2.68
C GLU A 205 -6.90 20.80 2.43
N GLY A 206 -5.84 20.01 2.19
CA GLY A 206 -5.88 18.57 1.99
C GLY A 206 -6.25 17.76 3.23
N ILE A 207 -6.08 18.29 4.45
CA ILE A 207 -6.38 17.57 5.70
C ILE A 207 -7.81 17.04 5.69
N GLU A 208 -8.80 17.91 5.45
CA GLU A 208 -10.20 17.46 5.46
C GLU A 208 -10.53 16.53 4.29
N ILE A 209 -9.80 16.66 3.18
CA ILE A 209 -9.93 15.74 2.04
C ILE A 209 -9.48 14.33 2.43
N ILE A 210 -8.34 14.18 3.13
CA ILE A 210 -7.90 12.86 3.62
C ILE A 210 -8.77 12.38 4.77
N ASN A 211 -9.24 13.25 5.67
CA ASN A 211 -10.19 12.86 6.71
C ASN A 211 -11.44 12.24 6.10
N GLN A 212 -12.03 12.90 5.10
CA GLN A 212 -13.19 12.38 4.41
C GLN A 212 -12.87 11.07 3.67
N PHE A 213 -11.70 10.97 3.01
CA PHE A 213 -11.24 9.73 2.41
C PHE A 213 -11.19 8.58 3.43
N THR A 214 -10.64 8.83 4.63
CA THR A 214 -10.55 7.84 5.70
C THR A 214 -11.94 7.43 6.21
N ARG A 215 -12.91 8.36 6.29
CA ARG A 215 -14.31 8.03 6.60
C ARG A 215 -14.93 7.14 5.53
N ASP A 216 -14.68 7.45 4.26
CA ASP A 216 -15.20 6.68 3.13
C ASP A 216 -14.60 5.27 3.11
N ALA A 217 -13.28 5.14 3.37
CA ALA A 217 -12.61 3.86 3.53
C ALA A 217 -13.18 3.05 4.69
N ARG A 218 -13.37 3.66 5.88
CA ARG A 218 -14.01 3.00 7.02
C ARG A 218 -15.42 2.50 6.67
N ALA A 219 -16.21 3.31 5.97
CA ALA A 219 -17.53 2.92 5.52
C ALA A 219 -17.53 1.76 4.50
N ILE A 220 -16.48 1.62 3.67
CA ILE A 220 -16.29 0.46 2.79
C ILE A 220 -16.05 -0.79 3.65
N LEU A 221 -15.14 -0.72 4.62
CA LEU A 221 -14.84 -1.83 5.51
C LEU A 221 -16.07 -2.25 6.34
N ASP A 222 -16.87 -1.32 6.84
CA ASP A 222 -18.11 -1.63 7.58
C ASP A 222 -19.14 -2.41 6.73
N ARG A 223 -19.14 -2.20 5.40
CA ARG A 223 -19.95 -3.01 4.48
C ARG A 223 -19.34 -4.40 4.29
N ALA A 224 -18.02 -4.49 4.21
CA ALA A 224 -17.30 -5.76 4.13
C ALA A 224 -17.45 -6.59 5.41
N GLU A 225 -17.46 -5.98 6.60
CA GLU A 225 -17.73 -6.66 7.87
C GLU A 225 -19.08 -7.37 7.88
N LYS A 226 -20.12 -6.70 7.37
CA LYS A 226 -21.46 -7.30 7.22
C LYS A 226 -21.48 -8.47 6.25
N ARG A 227 -20.62 -8.44 5.22
CA ARG A 227 -20.50 -9.49 4.20
C ARG A 227 -19.80 -10.72 4.75
N TRP A 228 -18.68 -10.52 5.44
CA TRP A 228 -17.83 -11.60 5.95
C TRP A 228 -18.25 -12.12 7.33
N GLY A 229 -19.00 -11.32 8.09
CA GLY A 229 -19.54 -11.73 9.38
C GLY A 229 -18.54 -11.58 10.54
N HIS A 230 -17.47 -10.81 10.37
CA HIS A 230 -16.52 -10.47 11.42
C HIS A 230 -15.98 -9.05 11.25
N PRO A 231 -15.39 -8.44 12.30
CA PRO A 231 -14.77 -7.11 12.23
C PRO A 231 -13.57 -7.08 11.26
N ILE A 232 -13.39 -5.97 10.55
CA ILE A 232 -12.30 -5.71 9.61
C ILE A 232 -11.66 -4.40 10.04
N GLN A 233 -10.43 -4.50 10.54
CA GLN A 233 -9.73 -3.34 11.09
C GLN A 233 -9.21 -2.41 10.00
N LEU A 234 -9.09 -1.12 10.32
CA LEU A 234 -8.42 -0.14 9.46
C LEU A 234 -7.12 0.32 10.12
N ALA A 235 -6.00 0.19 9.41
CA ALA A 235 -4.72 0.75 9.80
C ALA A 235 -4.35 1.92 8.88
N ALA A 236 -3.57 2.87 9.41
CA ALA A 236 -2.94 3.90 8.62
C ALA A 236 -1.45 3.95 8.92
N ARG A 237 -0.62 3.90 7.86
CA ARG A 237 0.81 4.13 7.95
C ARG A 237 1.10 5.58 7.59
N THR A 238 1.74 6.31 8.49
CA THR A 238 1.98 7.76 8.34
C THR A 238 3.39 8.13 8.78
N MET A 239 3.72 9.42 8.67
CA MET A 239 5.04 9.93 9.05
C MET A 239 5.33 9.67 10.53
N ARG A 240 6.61 9.42 10.84
CA ARG A 240 7.10 9.23 12.22
C ARG A 240 6.72 10.36 13.19
N ASP A 241 6.73 11.60 12.72
CA ASP A 241 6.49 12.79 13.54
C ASP A 241 5.05 13.28 13.35
N PRO A 242 4.28 13.48 14.44
CA PRO A 242 2.91 13.97 14.39
C PRO A 242 2.73 15.30 13.66
N GLN A 243 3.64 16.27 13.87
CA GLN A 243 3.52 17.58 13.24
C GLN A 243 3.81 17.46 11.75
N ALA A 244 4.85 16.72 11.36
CA ALA A 244 5.15 16.47 9.95
C ALA A 244 4.01 15.71 9.24
N ALA A 245 3.37 14.75 9.93
CA ALA A 245 2.20 14.05 9.41
C ALA A 245 1.06 15.04 9.14
N LEU A 246 0.73 15.90 10.12
CA LEU A 246 -0.30 16.91 9.98
C LEU A 246 0.02 17.93 8.87
N ASP A 247 1.25 18.42 8.82
CA ASP A 247 1.75 19.35 7.79
C ASP A 247 1.74 18.73 6.38
N SER A 248 1.70 17.40 6.29
CA SER A 248 1.57 16.66 5.02
C SER A 248 0.11 16.31 4.67
N GLY A 249 -0.86 16.73 5.49
CA GLY A 249 -2.29 16.49 5.27
C GLY A 249 -2.87 15.30 6.03
N PHE A 250 -2.14 14.70 6.98
CA PHE A 250 -2.55 13.50 7.70
C PHE A 250 -2.88 13.78 9.17
N ASP A 251 -4.15 14.09 9.47
CA ASP A 251 -4.63 14.23 10.85
C ASP A 251 -5.01 12.87 11.47
N ALA A 252 -3.99 12.06 11.75
CA ALA A 252 -4.16 10.75 12.37
C ALA A 252 -4.82 10.81 13.76
N VAL A 253 -4.71 11.95 14.46
CA VAL A 253 -5.34 12.14 15.77
C VAL A 253 -6.85 12.29 15.60
N GLN A 254 -7.30 13.03 14.59
CA GLN A 254 -8.71 13.12 14.25
C GLN A 254 -9.27 11.76 13.84
N TRP A 255 -8.55 10.99 13.01
CA TRP A 255 -8.99 9.64 12.62
C TRP A 255 -9.17 8.72 13.83
N ALA A 256 -8.24 8.78 14.79
CA ALA A 256 -8.32 8.01 16.02
C ALA A 256 -9.50 8.43 16.92
N ARG A 257 -9.74 9.73 17.08
CA ARG A 257 -10.84 10.27 17.90
C ARG A 257 -12.22 9.99 17.31
N GLU A 258 -12.33 9.98 15.99
CA GLU A 258 -13.55 9.61 15.27
C GLU A 258 -13.77 8.09 15.21
N GLY A 259 -12.81 7.28 15.69
CA GLY A 259 -12.89 5.82 15.65
C GLY A 259 -12.79 5.25 14.23
N LEU A 260 -12.11 5.96 13.32
CA LEU A 260 -11.99 5.52 11.92
C LEU A 260 -10.90 4.47 11.75
N ILE A 261 -9.83 4.53 12.55
CA ILE A 261 -8.71 3.59 12.49
C ILE A 261 -8.59 2.82 13.80
N ASP A 262 -8.11 1.58 13.70
CA ASP A 262 -7.79 0.69 14.81
C ASP A 262 -6.28 0.66 15.11
N THR A 263 -5.45 0.95 14.12
CA THR A 263 -3.99 0.94 14.26
C THR A 263 -3.34 2.12 13.54
N LEU A 264 -2.49 2.86 14.25
CA LEU A 264 -1.62 3.87 13.66
C LEU A 264 -0.18 3.36 13.60
N ILE A 265 0.46 3.53 12.44
CA ILE A 265 1.82 3.05 12.16
C ILE A 265 2.70 4.23 11.77
N PRO A 266 3.23 5.01 12.73
CA PRO A 266 4.26 5.99 12.44
C PRO A 266 5.55 5.29 12.00
N THR A 267 6.11 5.70 10.87
CA THR A 267 7.32 5.08 10.31
C THR A 267 8.20 6.09 9.57
N PRO A 268 9.52 5.85 9.45
CA PRO A 268 10.32 6.48 8.40
C PRO A 268 9.84 6.05 7.01
N ARG A 269 10.22 6.81 5.98
CA ARG A 269 9.84 6.54 4.59
C ARG A 269 10.52 5.29 4.05
N TRP A 270 11.85 5.24 4.01
CA TRP A 270 12.61 4.12 3.44
C TRP A 270 14.05 4.13 3.92
N GLN A 271 14.74 5.25 3.71
CA GLN A 271 16.07 5.53 4.26
C GLN A 271 15.98 6.70 5.26
N THR A 272 16.53 6.62 6.47
CA THR A 272 17.04 5.44 7.20
C THR A 272 15.97 4.89 8.14
N THR A 273 16.11 3.64 8.60
CA THR A 273 15.41 3.18 9.80
C THR A 273 15.67 4.16 10.93
N ASP A 274 14.64 4.35 11.74
CA ASP A 274 14.66 5.36 12.77
C ASP A 274 14.39 4.73 14.13
N SER A 275 15.43 4.71 14.95
CA SER A 275 15.40 4.15 16.29
C SER A 275 14.74 5.08 17.32
N ASP A 276 14.32 6.29 16.94
CA ASP A 276 13.84 7.33 17.86
C ASP A 276 12.47 7.89 17.45
N ILE A 277 11.55 7.05 16.95
CA ILE A 277 10.16 7.46 16.72
C ILE A 277 9.58 8.03 18.02
N PRO A 278 8.94 9.23 18.01
CA PRO A 278 8.43 9.88 19.22
C PRO A 278 7.15 9.19 19.73
N VAL A 279 7.26 7.92 20.12
CA VAL A 279 6.18 7.02 20.55
C VAL A 279 5.41 7.62 21.73
N GLU A 280 6.09 8.30 22.63
CA GLU A 280 5.55 8.94 23.83
C GLU A 280 4.64 10.11 23.47
N MET A 281 4.99 10.85 22.40
CA MET A 281 4.15 11.93 21.89
C MET A 281 2.90 11.37 21.23
N TRP A 282 3.03 10.36 20.38
CA TRP A 282 1.88 9.66 19.80
C TRP A 282 0.96 9.08 20.87
N LYS A 283 1.49 8.40 21.89
CA LYS A 283 0.69 7.88 23.01
C LYS A 283 -0.10 8.96 23.74
N ARG A 284 0.48 10.16 23.91
CA ARG A 284 -0.23 11.30 24.53
C ARG A 284 -1.32 11.84 23.62
N LEU A 285 -1.06 11.96 22.32
CA LEU A 285 -2.03 12.47 21.34
C LEU A 285 -3.21 11.52 21.15
N LEU A 286 -2.95 10.21 21.20
CA LEU A 286 -3.94 9.14 21.08
C LEU A 286 -4.61 8.78 22.43
N ALA A 287 -4.27 9.47 23.52
CA ALA A 287 -4.83 9.18 24.83
C ALA A 287 -6.37 9.36 24.82
N GLY A 288 -7.08 8.35 25.33
CA GLY A 288 -8.54 8.32 25.32
C GLY A 288 -9.16 7.70 24.05
N THR A 289 -8.33 7.17 23.14
CA THR A 289 -8.77 6.35 22.00
C THR A 289 -8.34 4.90 22.20
N ASP A 290 -8.99 3.97 21.49
CA ASP A 290 -8.64 2.54 21.51
C ASP A 290 -7.60 2.16 20.43
N VAL A 291 -7.00 3.16 19.77
CA VAL A 291 -6.06 2.93 18.66
C VAL A 291 -4.77 2.30 19.15
N ARG A 292 -4.41 1.17 18.54
CA ARG A 292 -3.10 0.54 18.72
C ARG A 292 -2.03 1.37 18.02
N LEU A 293 -0.90 1.59 18.70
CA LEU A 293 0.28 2.21 18.11
C LEU A 293 1.32 1.12 17.78
N ALA A 294 1.73 1.02 16.52
CA ALA A 294 2.80 0.13 16.07
C ALA A 294 3.94 0.95 15.44
N ALA A 295 5.15 0.88 15.98
CA ALA A 295 6.28 1.64 15.45
C ALA A 295 6.88 0.93 14.23
N GLY A 296 6.88 1.60 13.06
CA GLY A 296 7.43 1.04 11.83
C GLY A 296 8.96 1.03 11.81
N ILE A 297 9.53 0.00 11.19
CA ILE A 297 10.97 -0.19 11.02
C ILE A 297 11.22 -0.45 9.53
N GLU A 298 12.16 0.29 8.94
CA GLU A 298 12.61 0.11 7.57
C GLU A 298 13.94 -0.69 7.52
N ILE A 299 14.22 -1.39 6.43
CA ILE A 299 15.38 -2.30 6.38
C ILE A 299 16.73 -1.58 6.25
N LEU A 300 16.73 -0.33 5.75
CA LEU A 300 17.95 0.38 5.44
C LEU A 300 18.44 1.22 6.63
N GLN A 301 19.61 0.87 7.16
CA GLN A 301 20.32 1.67 8.16
C GLN A 301 21.48 2.42 7.49
N GLN A 302 21.41 3.75 7.44
CA GLN A 302 22.52 4.58 6.97
C GLN A 302 22.97 5.52 8.08
N ALA A 303 24.29 5.57 8.33
CA ALA A 303 24.86 6.67 9.10
C ALA A 303 24.60 7.95 8.31
N SER A 304 23.87 8.90 8.90
CA SER A 304 23.48 10.19 8.32
C SER A 304 24.46 10.68 7.25
N ALA A 305 24.07 10.65 5.97
CA ALA A 305 24.67 11.53 5.00
C ALA A 305 24.08 12.93 5.29
N GLY A 306 24.91 13.81 5.84
CA GLY A 306 24.55 15.22 5.95
C GLY A 306 24.12 15.74 4.59
N ASN A 307 23.12 16.63 4.58
CA ASN A 307 22.64 17.35 3.40
C ASN A 307 23.75 17.59 2.37
N SER A 308 23.55 17.05 1.17
CA SER A 308 24.18 17.55 -0.06
C SER A 308 23.15 17.55 -1.17
#